data_AF-A0A9D0THA5-F1
#
_entry.id   AF-A0A9D0THA5-F1
#
_cell.length_a   1.000
_cell.length_b   1.000
_cell.length_c   1.000
_cell.angle_alpha   90.00
_cell.angle_beta   90.00
_cell.angle_gamma   90.00
#
_symmetry.space_group_name_H-M   'P 1'
#
loop_
_entity.id
_entity.type
_entity.pdbx_description
1 polymer ?
#
loop_
_entity_poly.entity_id
_entity_poly.type
_entity_poly.pdbx_seq_one_letter_code
_entity_poly.pdbx_strand_id
1 'polypeptide(L)'
;MPKIITILTFLAVLVIIPLTGFDQSTASAPRNLFAEPLPEALTIMREVNASTDCAMGGRYLMYGLDYDGDGQLSPYERQGVNLMCNPLPVALGHGRTLASAPHPARSQSAE
;
A
#
# COMPACT_ATOMS: atom_id res chain seq x y z
N MET A 1 41.81 -66.83 10.64
CA MET A 1 41.66 -65.70 11.57
C MET A 1 41.51 -64.31 10.91
N PRO A 2 42.09 -63.96 9.73
CA PRO A 2 41.94 -62.61 9.17
C PRO A 2 40.56 -62.33 8.56
N LYS A 3 39.83 -63.36 8.09
CA LYS A 3 38.54 -63.22 7.40
C LYS A 3 37.40 -62.70 8.31
N ILE A 4 37.41 -63.05 9.59
CA ILE A 4 36.36 -62.64 10.55
C ILE A 4 36.49 -61.16 10.92
N ILE A 5 37.73 -60.66 11.04
CA ILE A 5 38.00 -59.24 11.34
C ILE A 5 37.53 -58.35 10.18
N THR A 6 37.75 -58.76 8.94
CA THR A 6 37.30 -58.02 7.74
C THR A 6 35.77 -57.97 7.61
N ILE A 7 35.07 -59.05 8.00
CA ILE A 7 33.59 -59.09 7.95
C ILE A 7 32.98 -58.21 9.05
N LEU A 8 33.57 -58.22 10.26
CA LEU A 8 33.14 -57.39 11.38
C LEU A 8 33.34 -55.88 11.11
N THR A 9 34.44 -55.50 10.47
CA THR A 9 34.66 -54.09 10.10
C THR A 9 33.71 -53.62 9.00
N PHE A 10 33.39 -54.46 8.01
CA PHE A 10 32.43 -54.13 6.95
C PHE A 10 30.99 -53.99 7.48
N LEU A 11 30.57 -54.89 8.36
CA LEU A 11 29.25 -54.83 9.02
C LEU A 11 29.11 -53.59 9.90
N ALA A 12 30.16 -53.19 10.61
CA ALA A 12 30.14 -51.97 11.42
C ALA A 12 29.95 -50.70 10.57
N VAL A 13 30.58 -50.62 9.40
CA VAL A 13 30.44 -49.46 8.49
C VAL A 13 29.02 -49.38 7.90
N LEU A 14 28.38 -50.51 7.59
CA LEU A 14 27.02 -50.56 7.05
C LEU A 14 25.93 -50.14 8.06
N VAL A 15 26.19 -50.29 9.37
CA VAL A 15 25.24 -49.94 10.44
C VAL A 15 25.35 -48.48 10.90
N ILE A 16 26.45 -47.77 10.59
CA ILE A 16 26.66 -46.35 10.96
C ILE A 16 26.06 -45.39 9.91
N ILE A 17 25.59 -45.88 8.76
CA ILE A 17 24.99 -45.07 7.67
C ILE A 17 23.44 -45.05 7.73
N PRO A 18 22.84 -44.86 8.90
CA PRO A 18 21.63 -44.06 8.91
C PRO A 18 21.79 -42.97 9.97
N LEU A 19 21.64 -41.70 9.57
CA LEU A 19 20.99 -40.61 10.33
C LEU A 19 21.46 -39.19 9.92
N THR A 20 22.46 -39.00 9.05
CA THR A 20 22.81 -37.66 8.53
C THR A 20 22.17 -37.30 7.19
N GLY A 21 21.13 -38.02 6.76
CA GLY A 21 20.52 -37.84 5.45
C GLY A 21 18.99 -37.81 5.42
N PHE A 22 18.30 -37.63 6.55
CA PHE A 22 16.91 -37.17 6.50
C PHE A 22 16.95 -35.65 6.37
N ASP A 23 17.17 -35.18 5.14
CA ASP A 23 16.83 -33.82 4.75
C ASP A 23 15.36 -33.64 5.13
N GLN A 24 15.12 -33.02 6.29
CA GLN A 24 13.87 -32.33 6.56
C GLN A 24 13.82 -31.26 5.49
N SER A 25 13.23 -31.62 4.35
CA SER A 25 12.64 -30.69 3.43
C SER A 25 11.67 -29.88 4.27
N THR A 26 12.15 -28.78 4.82
CA THR A 26 11.30 -27.67 5.20
C THR A 26 10.61 -27.30 3.91
N ALA A 27 9.42 -27.87 3.73
CA ALA A 27 8.48 -27.43 2.72
C ALA A 27 8.22 -25.97 3.05
N SER A 28 9.06 -25.10 2.53
CA SER A 28 8.74 -23.70 2.34
C SER A 28 7.43 -23.77 1.57
N ALA A 29 6.35 -23.34 2.24
CA ALA A 29 5.04 -23.21 1.62
C ALA A 29 5.22 -22.65 0.21
N PRO A 30 4.45 -23.11 -0.80
CA PRO A 30 4.59 -22.60 -2.15
C PRO A 30 4.49 -21.07 -2.07
N ARG A 31 5.63 -20.39 -2.24
CA ARG A 31 5.61 -18.96 -2.45
C ARG A 31 4.83 -18.84 -3.75
N ASN A 32 3.65 -18.22 -3.67
CA ASN A 32 2.94 -17.80 -4.86
C ASN A 32 3.89 -16.85 -5.60
N LEU A 33 4.67 -17.39 -6.54
CA LEU A 33 5.62 -16.67 -7.39
C LEU A 33 4.92 -15.68 -8.34
N PHE A 34 3.63 -15.44 -8.12
CA PHE A 34 2.73 -14.57 -8.88
C PHE A 34 1.86 -13.68 -7.99
N ALA A 35 2.10 -13.63 -6.68
CA ALA A 35 1.46 -12.63 -5.83
C ALA A 35 2.31 -11.36 -5.85
N GLU A 36 2.40 -10.72 -7.01
CA GLU A 36 2.81 -9.31 -7.05
C GLU A 36 1.81 -8.55 -6.16
N PRO A 37 2.26 -7.73 -5.20
CA PRO A 37 1.35 -6.91 -4.41
C PRO A 37 0.52 -6.07 -5.38
N LEU A 38 -0.80 -6.06 -5.20
CA LEU A 38 -1.66 -5.20 -6.00
C LEU A 38 -1.24 -3.74 -5.76
N PRO A 39 -1.30 -2.89 -6.80
CA PRO A 39 -0.93 -1.49 -6.66
C PRO A 39 -1.86 -0.80 -5.66
N GLU A 40 -1.30 0.14 -4.88
CA GLU A 40 -2.05 0.87 -3.86
C GLU A 40 -2.88 1.98 -4.51
N ALA A 41 -4.10 2.18 -4.03
CA ALA A 41 -4.92 3.31 -4.47
C ALA A 41 -4.57 4.56 -3.64
N LEU A 42 -4.01 5.58 -4.29
CA LEU A 42 -3.66 6.84 -3.63
C LEU A 42 -4.62 7.96 -3.98
N THR A 43 -4.87 8.83 -3.01
CA THR A 43 -5.54 10.13 -3.19
C THR A 43 -4.66 11.20 -2.56
N ILE A 44 -4.13 12.09 -3.37
CA ILE A 44 -3.15 13.11 -2.97
C ILE A 44 -3.74 14.49 -3.22
N MET A 45 -3.49 15.40 -2.29
CA MET A 45 -3.90 16.79 -2.39
C MET A 45 -2.69 17.72 -2.34
N ARG A 46 -2.53 18.58 -3.35
CA ARG A 46 -1.42 19.56 -3.42
C ARG A 46 -1.94 20.98 -3.51
N GLU A 47 -1.31 21.89 -2.80
CA GLU A 47 -1.66 23.32 -2.85
C GLU A 47 -1.24 23.95 -4.17
N VAL A 48 -2.03 24.94 -4.60
CA VAL A 48 -1.83 25.73 -5.81
C VAL A 48 -1.87 27.19 -5.42
N ASN A 49 -0.84 27.92 -5.81
CA ASN A 49 -0.77 29.37 -5.60
C ASN A 49 -1.80 30.10 -6.46
N ALA A 50 -2.07 31.36 -6.12
CA ALA A 50 -2.91 32.22 -6.93
C ALA A 50 -2.41 32.30 -8.39
N SER A 51 -3.31 32.06 -9.33
CA SER A 51 -3.07 32.07 -10.76
C SER A 51 -4.28 32.62 -11.52
N THR A 52 -4.19 32.70 -12.84
CA THR A 52 -5.33 33.03 -13.71
C THR A 52 -6.44 31.98 -13.63
N ASP A 53 -6.09 30.71 -13.38
CA ASP A 53 -7.05 29.61 -13.29
C ASP A 53 -7.74 29.56 -11.93
N CYS A 54 -7.01 29.92 -10.85
CA CYS A 54 -7.55 30.08 -9.51
C CYS A 54 -7.02 31.36 -8.85
N ALA A 55 -7.83 32.43 -8.85
CA ALA A 55 -7.42 33.76 -8.37
C ALA A 55 -6.98 33.80 -6.89
N MET A 56 -7.55 32.95 -6.04
CA MET A 56 -7.21 32.87 -4.60
C MET A 56 -6.35 31.65 -4.25
N GLY A 57 -5.72 31.07 -5.28
CA GLY A 57 -5.11 29.75 -5.18
C GLY A 57 -6.17 28.66 -4.96
N GLY A 58 -5.71 27.48 -4.61
CA GLY A 58 -6.56 26.31 -4.47
C GLY A 58 -5.78 25.06 -4.18
N ARG A 59 -6.35 23.91 -4.56
CA ARG A 59 -5.74 22.60 -4.38
C ARG A 59 -6.01 21.71 -5.58
N TYR A 60 -4.99 20.98 -6.02
CA TYR A 60 -5.19 19.83 -6.89
C TYR A 60 -5.56 18.62 -6.04
N LEU A 61 -6.63 17.93 -6.42
CA LEU A 61 -6.98 16.59 -5.98
C LEU A 61 -6.59 15.61 -7.10
N MET A 62 -5.72 14.66 -6.78
CA MET A 62 -5.23 13.66 -7.72
C MET A 62 -5.52 12.27 -7.14
N TYR A 63 -5.98 11.35 -7.98
CA TYR A 63 -6.19 9.96 -7.56
C TYR A 63 -5.73 9.00 -8.65
N GLY A 64 -5.31 7.80 -8.24
CA GLY A 64 -4.74 6.81 -9.15
C GLY A 64 -4.25 5.57 -8.42
N LEU A 65 -3.63 4.69 -9.19
CA LEU A 65 -2.97 3.49 -8.68
C LEU A 65 -1.46 3.73 -8.70
N ASP A 66 -0.82 3.57 -7.56
CA ASP A 66 0.63 3.62 -7.38
C ASP A 66 1.20 2.28 -7.85
N TYR A 67 1.68 2.24 -9.10
CA TYR A 67 2.13 1.01 -9.75
C TYR A 67 3.57 0.67 -9.39
N ASP A 68 4.38 1.68 -9.06
CA ASP A 68 5.78 1.48 -8.69
C ASP A 68 6.02 1.49 -7.17
N GLY A 69 5.01 1.82 -6.37
CA GLY A 69 5.02 1.75 -4.92
C GLY A 69 5.85 2.86 -4.27
N ASP A 70 6.05 3.99 -4.96
CA ASP A 70 6.88 5.10 -4.48
C ASP A 70 6.14 6.07 -3.54
N GLY A 71 4.83 5.87 -3.33
CA GLY A 71 3.98 6.70 -2.49
C GLY A 71 3.57 8.02 -3.15
N GLN A 72 3.77 8.15 -4.45
CA GLN A 72 3.38 9.31 -5.25
C GLN A 72 2.45 8.90 -6.40
N LEU A 73 2.01 9.90 -7.17
CA LEU A 73 1.24 9.67 -8.39
C LEU A 73 1.90 10.41 -9.53
N SER A 74 2.66 9.68 -10.33
CA SER A 74 3.24 10.19 -11.56
C SER A 74 2.17 10.53 -12.61
N PRO A 75 2.50 11.24 -13.69
CA PRO A 75 1.54 11.51 -14.77
C PRO A 75 0.92 10.27 -15.40
N TYR A 76 1.58 9.11 -15.36
CA TYR A 76 1.08 7.85 -15.93
C TYR A 76 0.21 7.05 -14.97
N GLU A 77 0.30 7.32 -13.67
CA GLU A 77 -0.46 6.62 -12.62
C GLU A 77 -1.76 7.34 -12.27
N ARG A 78 -1.85 8.64 -12.57
CA ARG A 78 -3.03 9.45 -12.32
C ARG A 78 -4.19 9.01 -13.21
N GLN A 79 -5.27 8.59 -12.57
CA GLN A 79 -6.55 8.31 -13.22
C GLN A 79 -7.45 9.54 -13.25
N GLY A 80 -7.25 10.50 -12.34
CA GLY A 80 -7.95 11.77 -12.36
C GLY A 80 -7.22 12.90 -11.66
N VAL A 81 -7.51 14.11 -12.13
CA VAL A 81 -7.02 15.37 -11.58
C VAL A 81 -8.17 16.36 -11.55
N ASN A 82 -8.43 16.95 -10.40
CA ASN A 82 -9.42 18.01 -10.24
C ASN A 82 -8.77 19.22 -9.57
N LEU A 83 -8.98 20.41 -10.12
CA LEU A 83 -8.54 21.66 -9.51
C LEU A 83 -9.70 22.27 -8.73
N MET A 84 -9.53 22.44 -7.42
CA MET A 84 -10.50 23.09 -6.56
C MET A 84 -9.98 24.47 -6.15
N CYS A 85 -10.61 25.54 -6.66
CA CYS A 85 -10.22 26.90 -6.31
C CYS A 85 -10.79 27.31 -4.95
N ASN A 86 -10.02 28.11 -4.21
CA ASN A 86 -10.51 28.79 -3.02
C ASN A 86 -11.57 29.83 -3.40
N PRO A 87 -12.59 30.05 -2.54
CA PRO A 87 -13.59 31.07 -2.80
C PRO A 87 -12.94 32.46 -2.78
N LEU A 88 -13.50 33.36 -3.58
CA LEU A 88 -13.17 34.78 -3.47
C LEU A 88 -13.56 35.29 -2.08
N PRO A 89 -12.76 36.18 -1.46
CA PRO A 89 -13.18 36.89 -0.27
C PRO A 89 -14.52 37.58 -0.56
N VAL A 90 -15.51 37.32 0.30
CA VAL A 90 -16.78 38.06 0.23
C VAL A 90 -16.50 39.51 0.59
N ALA A 91 -16.63 40.42 -0.37
CA ALA A 91 -16.57 41.85 -0.12
C ALA A 91 -17.79 42.22 0.74
N LEU A 92 -17.58 42.40 2.05
CA LEU A 92 -18.62 42.88 2.96
C LEU A 92 -18.89 44.37 2.68
N GLY A 93 -19.70 44.63 1.65
CA GLY A 93 -20.13 45.99 1.27
C GLY A 93 -21.51 46.38 1.81
N HIS A 94 -22.33 45.44 2.27
CA HIS A 94 -23.66 45.74 2.83
C HIS A 94 -23.97 44.73 3.94
N GLY A 95 -24.30 45.21 5.14
CA GLY A 95 -24.43 44.45 6.38
C GLY A 95 -25.47 43.32 6.36
N ARG A 96 -25.12 42.19 5.75
CA ARG A 96 -25.82 40.91 5.90
C ARG A 96 -24.77 39.82 6.05
N THR A 97 -24.55 39.41 7.29
CA THR A 97 -23.76 38.23 7.63
C THR A 97 -24.47 36.99 7.11
N LEU A 98 -23.96 36.42 6.01
CA LEU A 98 -24.22 35.01 5.72
C LEU A 98 -23.32 34.20 6.66
N ALA A 99 -23.81 33.95 7.86
CA ALA A 99 -23.30 32.84 8.66
C ALA A 99 -23.47 31.58 7.82
N SER A 100 -22.40 30.83 7.60
CA SER A 100 -22.51 29.46 7.12
C SER A 100 -23.49 28.74 8.03
N ALA A 101 -24.67 28.40 7.51
CA ALA A 101 -25.61 27.58 8.26
C ALA A 101 -24.87 26.27 8.59
N PRO A 102 -24.70 25.90 9.87
CA PRO A 102 -24.16 24.59 10.20
C PRO A 102 -25.02 23.53 9.52
N HIS A 103 -24.37 22.55 8.91
CA HIS A 103 -25.03 21.38 8.32
C HIS A 103 -26.03 20.81 9.35
N PRO A 104 -27.31 20.60 9.00
CA PRO A 104 -28.28 20.10 9.97
C PRO A 104 -27.80 18.74 10.47
N ALA A 105 -27.47 18.66 11.75
CA ALA A 105 -27.15 17.41 12.41
C ALA A 105 -28.36 16.49 12.28
N ARG A 106 -28.14 15.33 11.64
CA ARG A 106 -29.11 14.23 11.50
C ARG A 106 -29.70 13.90 12.88
N SER A 107 -31.00 14.12 13.07
CA SER A 107 -31.71 13.56 14.22
C SER A 107 -31.76 12.05 14.05
N GLN A 108 -30.97 11.31 14.82
CA GLN A 108 -31.20 9.89 14.99
C GLN A 108 -32.47 9.73 15.82
N SER A 109 -33.50 9.13 15.22
CA SER A 109 -34.68 8.67 15.92
C SER A 109 -34.25 7.70 17.02
N ALA A 110 -34.51 8.06 18.27
CA ALA A 110 -34.55 7.10 19.35
C ALA A 110 -35.95 6.47 19.39
N GLU A 111 -35.91 5.16 19.56
CA GLU A 111 -36.99 4.17 19.68
C GLU A 111 -38.06 4.52 20.72
#